data_AF-A0A1X0U6I1-F1
#
_entry.id   AF-A0A1X0U6I1-F1
#
_cell.length_a   1.000
_cell.length_b   1.000
_cell.length_c   1.000
_cell.angle_alpha   90.00
_cell.angle_beta   90.00
_cell.angle_gamma   90.00
#
_symmetry.space_group_name_H-M   'P 1'
#
loop_
_entity.id
_entity.type
_entity.pdbx_description
1 polymer ?
#
loop_
_entity_poly.entity_id
_entity_poly.type
_entity_poly.pdbx_seq_one_letter_code
_entity_poly.pdbx_strand_id
1 'polypeptide(L)'
;MATPARYRRDVHGCVAQTSLTPRTSVRIRPSAAAISGGDLRTMSIGTGGGSAEDGATTWTSVVEFAETLPKVALSTSYGTPALKVAGKLFARLRTEAEGGLLLVCRLDEKQALLSGGSPAFYTTPHYDGYGYIIVDLDLLDRDELREMIVAAWRDKATPTARKQYDGTD
;
A
#
# COMPACT_ATOMS: atom_id res chain seq x y z
N MET A 1 -25.96 -35.62 -2.74
CA MET A 1 -25.15 -36.26 -1.68
C MET A 1 -23.78 -36.58 -2.25
N ALA A 2 -22.75 -35.80 -1.91
CA ALA A 2 -21.33 -36.17 -1.93
C ALA A 2 -20.52 -34.93 -1.50
N THR A 3 -19.91 -35.01 -0.32
CA THR A 3 -18.99 -34.04 0.30
C THR A 3 -18.14 -34.87 1.27
N PRO A 4 -16.91 -34.51 1.67
CA PRO A 4 -15.93 -33.55 1.14
C PRO A 4 -14.54 -34.20 0.87
N ALA A 5 -13.65 -33.52 0.15
CA ALA A 5 -12.20 -33.75 0.28
C ALA A 5 -11.54 -32.50 0.87
N ARG A 6 -11.22 -32.57 2.16
CA ARG A 6 -10.46 -31.56 2.90
C ARG A 6 -8.98 -31.73 2.57
N TYR A 7 -8.36 -30.71 1.99
CA TYR A 7 -6.90 -30.63 1.91
C TYR A 7 -6.38 -30.11 3.26
N ARG A 8 -5.94 -31.04 4.13
CA ARG A 8 -5.26 -30.73 5.38
C ARG A 8 -3.82 -30.32 5.08
N ARG A 9 -3.46 -29.18 5.66
CA ARG A 9 -2.15 -28.57 5.69
C ARG A 9 -1.36 -29.24 6.82
N ASP A 10 -0.28 -29.92 6.51
CA ASP A 10 0.66 -30.42 7.52
C ASP A 10 1.89 -29.51 7.52
N VAL A 11 2.12 -28.90 8.68
CA VAL A 11 3.21 -27.98 8.99
C VAL A 11 4.04 -28.62 10.08
N HIS A 12 5.13 -29.25 9.67
CA HIS A 12 6.31 -29.55 10.48
C HIS A 12 7.45 -28.79 9.79
N GLY A 13 8.19 -27.86 10.39
CA GLY A 13 8.69 -27.80 11.74
C GLY A 13 10.21 -27.65 11.57
N CYS A 14 10.76 -26.45 11.75
CA CYS A 14 12.18 -26.30 12.03
C CYS A 14 12.42 -24.96 12.73
N VAL A 15 12.65 -25.07 14.02
CA VAL A 15 13.17 -24.03 14.91
C VAL A 15 14.65 -23.84 14.61
N ALA A 16 15.04 -22.62 14.25
CA ALA A 16 16.44 -22.18 14.30
C ALA A 16 16.47 -20.84 15.02
N GLN A 17 16.83 -20.94 16.30
CA GLN A 17 17.08 -19.85 17.21
C GLN A 17 18.51 -19.37 16.98
N THR A 18 18.68 -18.17 16.45
CA THR A 18 19.97 -17.48 16.42
C THR A 18 19.82 -16.15 17.12
N SER A 19 20.27 -16.15 18.37
CA SER A 19 20.61 -14.99 19.17
C SER A 19 21.48 -13.99 18.40
N LEU A 20 21.13 -12.71 18.43
CA LEU A 20 22.10 -11.60 18.42
C LEU A 20 21.48 -10.38 19.11
N THR A 21 22.28 -9.84 20.01
CA THR A 21 22.03 -8.86 21.07
C THR A 21 21.94 -7.40 20.60
N PRO A 22 21.46 -6.47 21.47
CA PRO A 22 21.01 -5.14 21.08
C PRO A 22 22.11 -4.05 21.10
N ARG A 23 21.99 -3.07 20.20
CA ARG A 23 22.67 -1.75 20.19
C ARG A 23 21.98 -0.95 19.07
N THR A 24 21.29 0.16 19.27
CA THR A 24 21.78 1.42 19.82
C THR A 24 20.58 2.34 20.03
N SER A 25 20.39 2.82 21.26
CA SER A 25 19.38 3.83 21.59
C SER A 25 19.80 5.19 21.02
N VAL A 26 19.09 5.69 20.00
CA VAL A 26 19.13 7.11 19.64
C VAL A 26 18.17 7.85 20.56
N ARG A 27 18.74 8.58 21.53
CA ARG A 27 17.99 9.54 22.35
C ARG A 27 17.65 10.75 21.49
N ILE A 28 16.41 10.85 21.02
CA ILE A 28 15.87 12.14 20.60
C ILE A 28 15.45 12.90 21.86
N ARG A 29 16.09 14.05 22.09
CA ARG A 29 15.80 14.96 23.21
C ARG A 29 14.45 15.64 22.96
N PRO A 30 13.56 15.78 23.95
CA PRO A 30 12.44 16.69 23.85
C PRO A 30 12.96 18.13 24.05
N SER A 31 12.82 18.97 23.03
CA SER A 31 13.02 20.41 23.17
C SER A 31 11.68 21.04 23.56
N ALA A 32 11.54 21.33 24.85
CA ALA A 32 10.47 22.16 25.38
C ALA A 32 10.82 23.63 25.14
N ALA A 33 9.96 24.38 24.45
CA ALA A 33 9.98 25.84 24.49
C ALA A 33 8.56 26.40 24.33
N ALA A 34 8.04 26.85 25.47
CA ALA A 34 7.20 28.02 25.70
C ALA A 34 6.01 28.31 24.76
N ILE A 35 4.83 28.09 25.32
CA ILE A 35 3.61 28.85 25.04
C ILE A 35 3.79 30.33 25.38
N SER A 36 3.50 31.24 24.44
CA SER A 36 2.99 32.57 24.77
C SER A 36 2.14 33.12 23.62
N GLY A 37 0.89 33.41 23.98
CA GLY A 37 -0.10 34.32 23.38
C GLY A 37 0.06 34.83 21.94
N GLY A 38 -1.00 34.57 21.16
CA GLY A 38 -1.62 35.57 20.30
C GLY A 38 -1.14 35.61 18.85
N ASP A 39 -1.92 34.99 17.95
CA ASP A 39 -2.61 35.67 16.84
C ASP A 39 -3.20 34.60 15.90
N LEU A 40 -4.48 34.75 15.53
CA LEU A 40 -5.13 33.87 14.56
C LEU A 40 -4.51 34.08 13.18
N ARG A 41 -3.67 33.15 12.71
CA ARG A 41 -3.37 33.04 11.27
C ARG A 41 -2.83 31.67 10.85
N THR A 42 -3.58 31.06 9.93
CA THR A 42 -3.19 29.98 9.01
C THR A 42 -2.70 28.66 9.64
N MET A 43 -3.60 27.68 9.72
CA MET A 43 -3.21 26.26 9.79
C MET A 43 -2.57 25.86 8.45
N SER A 44 -1.24 25.97 8.37
CA SER A 44 -0.45 25.24 7.40
C SER A 44 -0.23 23.83 7.96
N ILE A 45 -0.91 22.86 7.36
CA ILE A 45 -0.55 21.44 7.45
C ILE A 45 0.90 21.29 6.99
N GLY A 46 1.73 20.66 7.82
CA GLY A 46 3.13 20.41 7.54
C GLY A 46 3.26 19.46 6.36
N THR A 47 3.61 20.01 5.19
CA THR A 47 4.27 19.28 4.11
C THR A 47 5.62 18.80 4.65
N GLY A 48 5.69 17.52 5.01
CA GLY A 48 6.96 16.84 5.23
C GLY A 48 7.70 16.74 3.90
N GLY A 49 8.62 17.67 3.66
CA GLY A 49 9.54 17.59 2.53
C GLY A 49 10.55 16.45 2.75
N GLY A 50 10.40 15.38 1.99
CA GLY A 50 11.47 14.42 1.72
C GLY A 50 12.28 14.88 0.51
N SER A 51 13.60 14.93 0.65
CA SER A 51 14.57 15.32 -0.39
C SER A 51 14.38 14.54 -1.70
N ALA A 52 14.52 15.23 -2.82
CA ALA A 52 14.08 14.85 -4.17
C ALA A 52 15.01 13.86 -4.91
N GLU A 53 15.97 13.23 -4.23
CA GLU A 53 16.99 12.39 -4.91
C GLU A 53 16.77 10.86 -4.75
N ASP A 54 15.85 10.44 -3.88
CA ASP A 54 15.46 9.03 -3.66
C ASP A 54 13.95 8.82 -3.89
N GLY A 55 13.31 9.74 -4.63
CA GLY A 55 11.87 10.04 -4.60
C GLY A 55 11.05 9.63 -5.82
N ALA A 56 11.60 8.88 -6.77
CA ALA A 56 10.80 8.37 -7.89
C ALA A 56 9.93 7.21 -7.40
N THR A 57 8.63 7.43 -7.35
CA THR A 57 7.63 6.40 -7.09
C THR A 57 7.59 5.49 -8.33
N THR A 58 8.35 4.39 -8.33
CA THR A 58 8.44 3.47 -9.47
C THR A 58 7.75 2.15 -9.18
N TRP A 59 7.49 1.35 -10.22
CA TRP A 59 6.99 -0.01 -10.06
C TRP A 59 7.88 -0.87 -9.14
N THR A 60 9.20 -0.71 -9.21
CA THR A 60 10.12 -1.42 -8.31
C THR A 60 9.81 -1.11 -6.86
N SER A 61 9.64 0.17 -6.52
CA SER A 61 9.28 0.60 -5.15
C SER A 61 7.90 0.08 -4.72
N VAL A 62 6.94 -0.02 -5.66
CA VAL A 62 5.62 -0.65 -5.41
C VAL A 62 5.79 -2.12 -5.04
N VAL A 63 6.62 -2.86 -5.78
CA VAL A 63 6.89 -4.29 -5.54
C VAL A 63 7.62 -4.48 -4.22
N GLU A 64 8.72 -3.75 -3.99
CA GLU A 64 9.51 -3.83 -2.76
C GLU A 64 8.64 -3.61 -1.51
N PHE A 65 7.75 -2.61 -1.54
CA PHE A 65 6.82 -2.37 -0.46
C PHE A 65 5.75 -3.48 -0.36
N ALA A 66 5.15 -3.87 -1.48
CA ALA A 66 4.07 -4.86 -1.47
C ALA A 66 4.55 -6.24 -1.00
N GLU A 67 5.81 -6.62 -1.22
CA GLU A 67 6.39 -7.87 -0.73
C GLU A 67 6.52 -7.93 0.79
N THR A 68 6.56 -6.78 1.48
CA THR A 68 6.49 -6.73 2.94
C THR A 68 5.12 -7.11 3.47
N LEU A 69 4.08 -7.07 2.63
CA LEU A 69 2.71 -7.38 3.03
C LEU A 69 2.45 -8.89 3.04
N PRO A 70 1.74 -9.42 4.06
CA PRO A 70 1.47 -10.84 4.15
C PRO A 70 0.71 -11.40 2.95
N LYS A 71 1.20 -12.56 2.46
CA LYS A 71 0.57 -13.35 1.38
C LYS A 71 0.45 -12.61 0.04
N VAL A 72 1.30 -11.62 -0.20
CA VAL A 72 1.46 -11.01 -1.51
C VAL A 72 2.37 -11.88 -2.38
N ALA A 73 2.03 -11.97 -3.66
CA ALA A 73 2.85 -12.60 -4.68
C ALA A 73 2.88 -11.72 -5.92
N LEU A 74 4.09 -11.52 -6.46
CA LEU A 74 4.28 -10.97 -7.79
C LEU A 74 3.80 -12.00 -8.82
N SER A 75 2.97 -11.53 -9.75
CA SER A 75 2.35 -12.35 -10.78
C SER A 75 2.21 -11.51 -12.05
N THR A 76 1.56 -12.08 -13.05
CA THR A 76 1.15 -11.35 -14.25
C THR A 76 -0.35 -11.43 -14.41
N SER A 77 -0.91 -10.39 -15.03
CA SER A 77 -2.31 -10.33 -15.45
C SER A 77 -2.35 -9.70 -16.83
N TYR A 78 -2.98 -10.38 -17.79
CA TYR A 78 -3.04 -9.94 -19.19
C TYR A 78 -1.66 -9.57 -19.78
N GLY A 79 -0.62 -10.35 -19.44
CA GLY A 79 0.75 -10.11 -19.91
C GLY A 79 1.50 -8.96 -19.22
N THR A 80 0.88 -8.26 -18.27
CA THR A 80 1.48 -7.13 -17.53
C THR A 80 1.78 -7.49 -16.07
N PRO A 81 2.77 -6.82 -15.42
CA PRO A 81 3.10 -7.04 -14.02
C PRO A 81 1.91 -6.75 -13.09
N ALA A 82 1.67 -7.67 -12.15
CA ALA A 82 0.54 -7.60 -11.24
C ALA A 82 0.88 -8.15 -9.85
N LEU A 83 0.28 -7.58 -8.82
CA LEU A 83 0.38 -8.05 -7.45
C LEU A 83 -0.93 -8.69 -7.01
N LYS A 84 -0.82 -9.89 -6.44
CA LYS A 84 -1.97 -10.65 -5.95
C LYS A 84 -1.79 -10.98 -4.48
N VAL A 85 -2.85 -10.84 -3.70
CA VAL A 85 -2.91 -11.31 -2.32
C VAL A 85 -3.76 -12.58 -2.25
N ALA A 86 -3.16 -13.68 -1.80
CA ALA A 86 -3.83 -14.99 -1.73
C ALA A 86 -4.58 -15.38 -3.03
N GLY A 87 -3.99 -15.07 -4.20
CA GLY A 87 -4.57 -15.35 -5.52
C GLY A 87 -5.54 -14.28 -6.07
N LYS A 88 -5.84 -13.23 -5.30
CA LYS A 88 -6.71 -12.12 -5.72
C LYS A 88 -5.90 -10.91 -6.15
N LEU A 89 -6.19 -10.37 -7.33
CA LEU A 89 -5.56 -9.14 -7.84
C LEU A 89 -5.93 -7.95 -6.96
N PHE A 90 -4.93 -7.16 -6.56
CA PHE A 90 -5.15 -5.88 -5.86
C PHE A 90 -4.39 -4.70 -6.47
N ALA A 91 -3.27 -4.94 -7.15
CA ALA A 91 -2.53 -3.92 -7.89
C ALA A 91 -2.01 -4.47 -9.23
N ARG A 92 -1.95 -3.62 -10.25
CA ARG A 92 -1.48 -3.99 -11.60
C ARG A 92 -0.85 -2.79 -12.29
N LEU A 93 0.34 -2.97 -12.87
CA LEU A 93 0.95 -1.94 -13.72
C LEU A 93 0.39 -2.02 -15.14
N ARG A 94 -0.16 -0.92 -15.65
CA ARG A 94 -0.70 -0.86 -17.02
C ARG A 94 0.37 -0.41 -18.03
N THR A 95 1.38 -1.25 -18.23
CA THR A 95 2.45 -1.00 -19.23
C THR A 95 1.95 -0.98 -20.67
N GLU A 96 0.75 -1.50 -20.93
CA GLU A 96 0.11 -1.51 -22.26
C GLU A 96 -0.52 -0.15 -22.65
N ALA A 97 -0.64 0.77 -21.71
CA ALA A 97 -1.29 2.07 -21.89
C ALA A 97 -0.35 3.19 -21.39
N GLU A 98 -0.89 4.18 -20.70
CA GLU A 98 -0.16 5.35 -20.18
C GLU A 98 0.80 5.03 -19.00
N GLY A 99 0.94 3.77 -18.60
CA GLY A 99 1.86 3.36 -17.54
C GLY A 99 1.34 3.47 -16.11
N GLY A 100 0.09 3.92 -15.93
CA GLY A 100 -0.52 4.06 -14.60
C GLY A 100 -0.66 2.75 -13.80
N LEU A 101 -0.62 2.87 -12.47
CA LEU A 101 -0.85 1.79 -11.53
C LEU A 101 -2.36 1.65 -11.27
N LEU A 102 -2.94 0.52 -11.66
CA LEU A 102 -4.31 0.19 -11.32
C LEU A 102 -4.37 -0.43 -9.92
N LEU A 103 -5.16 0.16 -9.03
CA LEU A 103 -5.41 -0.31 -7.68
C LEU A 103 -6.88 -0.67 -7.48
N VAL A 104 -7.13 -1.70 -6.68
CA VAL A 104 -8.47 -2.01 -6.20
C VAL A 104 -8.82 -1.07 -5.06
N CYS A 105 -9.98 -0.43 -5.14
CA CYS A 105 -10.56 0.42 -4.11
C CYS A 105 -12.06 0.14 -3.97
N ARG A 106 -12.68 0.65 -2.92
CA ARG A 106 -14.14 0.64 -2.80
C ARG A 106 -14.73 1.70 -3.73
N LEU A 107 -15.99 1.51 -4.17
CA LEU A 107 -16.61 2.46 -5.10
C LEU A 107 -16.78 3.85 -4.48
N ASP A 108 -17.10 3.93 -3.17
CA ASP A 108 -17.19 5.21 -2.45
C ASP A 108 -15.85 5.94 -2.41
N GLU A 109 -14.77 5.21 -2.16
CA GLU A 109 -13.40 5.73 -2.12
C GLU A 109 -12.95 6.23 -3.49
N LYS A 110 -13.22 5.45 -4.56
CA LYS A 110 -12.99 5.86 -5.93
C LYS A 110 -13.65 7.21 -6.24
N GLN A 111 -14.93 7.35 -5.89
CA GLN A 111 -15.67 8.59 -6.14
C GLN A 111 -15.10 9.76 -5.34
N ALA A 112 -14.68 9.54 -4.10
CA ALA A 112 -14.02 10.56 -3.28
C ALA A 112 -12.68 11.01 -3.89
N LEU A 113 -11.84 10.07 -4.33
CA LEU A 113 -10.56 10.37 -4.98
C LEU A 113 -10.73 11.16 -6.28
N LEU A 114 -11.69 10.76 -7.12
CA LEU A 114 -11.99 11.45 -8.38
C LEU A 114 -12.59 12.85 -8.14
N SER A 115 -13.44 13.00 -7.11
CA SER A 115 -14.02 14.29 -6.73
C SER A 115 -13.01 15.24 -6.08
N GLY A 116 -11.95 14.68 -5.46
CA GLY A 116 -10.86 15.45 -4.86
C GLY A 116 -10.03 16.25 -5.86
N GLY A 117 -10.12 15.94 -7.16
CA GLY A 117 -9.53 16.74 -8.24
C GLY A 117 -8.01 16.64 -8.36
N SER A 118 -7.37 15.68 -7.66
CA SER A 118 -5.93 15.44 -7.84
C SER A 118 -5.67 14.81 -9.21
N PRO A 119 -4.74 15.36 -10.01
CA PRO A 119 -4.40 14.82 -11.33
C PRO A 119 -3.73 13.45 -11.26
N ALA A 120 -3.25 13.04 -10.08
CA ALA A 120 -2.65 11.73 -9.87
C ALA A 120 -3.69 10.59 -9.95
N PHE A 121 -4.99 10.88 -9.77
CA PHE A 121 -6.05 9.87 -9.79
C PHE A 121 -6.97 10.03 -10.99
N TYR A 122 -7.12 8.94 -11.74
CA TYR A 122 -8.00 8.93 -12.89
C TYR A 122 -8.63 7.56 -13.11
N THR A 123 -9.69 7.54 -13.92
CA THR A 123 -10.35 6.31 -14.36
C THR A 123 -10.65 6.42 -15.83
N THR A 124 -10.69 5.28 -16.53
CA THR A 124 -11.20 5.22 -17.89
C THR A 124 -12.65 4.74 -17.88
N PRO A 125 -13.42 4.98 -18.96
CA PRO A 125 -14.80 4.49 -19.09
C PRO A 125 -14.92 2.96 -18.92
N HIS A 126 -13.83 2.22 -19.21
CA HIS A 126 -13.79 0.77 -19.05
C HIS A 126 -13.91 0.31 -17.57
N TYR A 127 -13.53 1.16 -16.62
CA TYR A 127 -13.60 0.87 -15.18
C TYR A 127 -14.77 1.57 -14.49
N ASP A 128 -15.70 2.16 -15.22
CA ASP A 128 -16.88 2.78 -14.64
C ASP A 128 -17.76 1.75 -13.92
N GLY A 129 -18.31 2.11 -12.77
CA GLY A 129 -19.05 1.20 -11.89
C GLY A 129 -18.23 0.12 -11.19
N TYR A 130 -16.91 0.03 -11.44
CA TYR A 130 -16.01 -0.90 -10.76
C TYR A 130 -15.09 -0.20 -9.76
N GLY A 131 -14.76 -0.92 -8.68
CA GLY A 131 -13.79 -0.53 -7.65
C GLY A 131 -12.34 -0.63 -8.11
N TYR A 132 -12.02 0.01 -9.23
CA TYR A 132 -10.67 0.15 -9.76
C TYR A 132 -10.39 1.62 -10.05
N ILE A 133 -9.26 2.11 -9.54
CA ILE A 133 -8.73 3.44 -9.79
C ILE A 133 -7.36 3.30 -10.45
N ILE A 134 -7.04 4.21 -11.36
CA ILE A 134 -5.71 4.29 -11.97
C ILE A 134 -4.98 5.47 -11.30
N VAL A 135 -3.74 5.21 -10.91
CA VAL A 135 -2.88 6.16 -10.23
C VAL A 135 -1.66 6.44 -11.09
N ASP A 136 -1.36 7.71 -11.32
CA ASP A 136 -0.13 8.14 -11.93
C ASP A 136 0.99 8.11 -10.87
N LEU A 137 2.05 7.36 -11.13
CA LEU A 137 3.14 7.20 -10.18
C LEU A 137 4.09 8.42 -10.19
N ASP A 138 4.11 9.23 -11.25
CA ASP A 138 4.99 10.41 -11.33
C ASP A 138 4.45 11.57 -10.47
N LEU A 139 3.12 11.62 -10.31
CA LEU A 139 2.41 12.68 -9.59
C LEU A 139 2.12 12.35 -8.12
N LEU A 140 2.41 11.13 -7.67
CA LEU A 140 2.06 10.65 -6.34
C LEU A 140 3.27 10.56 -5.42
N ASP A 141 3.10 11.05 -4.19
CA ASP A 141 4.11 10.89 -3.15
C ASP A 141 4.25 9.43 -2.71
N ARG A 142 5.45 9.06 -2.24
CA ARG A 142 5.76 7.70 -1.78
C ARG A 142 4.90 7.26 -0.60
N ASP A 143 4.65 8.12 0.36
CA ASP A 143 3.86 7.76 1.54
C ASP A 143 2.39 7.61 1.17
N GLU A 144 1.86 8.49 0.32
CA GLU A 144 0.51 8.35 -0.24
C GLU A 144 0.37 7.05 -1.05
N LEU A 145 1.38 6.69 -1.86
CA LEU A 145 1.39 5.42 -2.59
C LEU A 145 1.27 4.23 -1.62
N ARG A 146 2.05 4.24 -0.55
CA ARG A 146 2.09 3.14 0.43
C ARG A 146 0.74 2.97 1.09
N GLU A 147 0.10 4.07 1.52
CA GLU A 147 -1.23 4.02 2.11
C GLU A 147 -2.26 3.43 1.13
N MET A 148 -2.21 3.85 -0.13
CA MET A 148 -3.07 3.33 -1.20
C MET A 148 -2.84 1.84 -1.47
N ILE A 149 -1.59 1.38 -1.50
CA ILE A 149 -1.25 -0.05 -1.65
C ILE A 149 -1.78 -0.86 -0.47
N VAL A 150 -1.62 -0.37 0.77
CA VAL A 150 -2.14 -1.05 1.97
C VAL A 150 -3.66 -1.10 1.94
N ALA A 151 -4.34 -0.02 1.56
CA ALA A 151 -5.80 0.01 1.44
C ALA A 151 -6.30 -1.02 0.41
N ALA A 152 -5.70 -1.04 -0.79
CA ALA A 152 -6.02 -1.99 -1.85
C ALA A 152 -5.75 -3.45 -1.43
N TRP A 153 -4.60 -3.69 -0.79
CA TRP A 153 -4.27 -5.00 -0.23
C TRP A 153 -5.29 -5.40 0.84
N ARG A 154 -5.62 -4.50 1.78
CA ARG A 154 -6.58 -4.78 2.86
C ARG A 154 -7.91 -5.21 2.27
N ASP A 155 -8.45 -4.54 1.24
CA ASP A 155 -9.72 -4.93 0.61
C ASP A 155 -9.75 -6.40 0.17
N LYS A 156 -8.65 -6.88 -0.43
CA LYS A 156 -8.54 -8.26 -0.94
C LYS A 156 -7.94 -9.26 0.05
N ALA A 157 -7.28 -8.79 1.10
CA ALA A 157 -6.59 -9.62 2.07
C ALA A 157 -7.55 -10.51 2.87
N THR A 158 -7.13 -11.75 3.11
CA THR A 158 -7.83 -12.67 4.02
C THR A 158 -7.77 -12.15 5.46
N PRO A 159 -8.74 -12.45 6.34
CA PRO A 159 -8.71 -12.00 7.74
C PRO A 159 -7.43 -12.42 8.48
N THR A 160 -6.88 -13.59 8.16
CA THR A 160 -5.58 -14.04 8.70
C THR A 160 -4.41 -13.16 8.26
N ALA A 161 -4.42 -12.68 7.01
CA ALA A 161 -3.35 -11.83 6.47
C ALA A 161 -3.41 -10.43 7.10
N ARG A 162 -4.63 -9.88 7.26
CA ARG A 162 -4.86 -8.62 7.99
C ARG A 162 -4.34 -8.73 9.43
N LYS A 163 -4.78 -9.74 10.17
CA LYS A 163 -4.31 -9.98 11.55
C LYS A 163 -2.78 -10.11 11.66
N GLN A 164 -2.13 -10.76 10.69
CA GLN A 164 -0.67 -10.88 10.69
C GLN A 164 0.00 -9.52 10.50
N TYR A 165 -0.52 -8.69 9.60
CA TYR A 165 -0.03 -7.33 9.39
C TYR A 165 -0.24 -6.45 10.63
N ASP A 166 -1.47 -6.44 11.17
CA ASP A 166 -1.82 -5.61 12.33
C ASP A 166 -1.13 -6.08 13.63
N GLY A 167 -0.66 -7.33 13.69
CA GLY A 167 0.10 -7.89 14.80
C GLY A 167 1.62 -7.81 14.65
N THR A 168 2.11 -7.10 13.62
CA THR A 168 3.54 -6.82 13.41
C THR A 168 3.97 -5.48 14.07
N ASP A 169 3.06 -4.82 14.81
CA ASP A 169 3.34 -3.65 15.65
C ASP A 169 3.97 -4.03 17.01
#